data_AF-Q93WB3-F1
#
_entry.id   AF-Q93WB3-F1
#
_cell.length_a   1.000
_cell.length_b   1.000
_cell.length_c   1.000
_cell.angle_alpha   90.00
_cell.angle_beta   90.00
_cell.angle_gamma   90.00
#
_symmetry.space_group_name_H-M   'P 1'
#
loop_
_entity.id
_entity.type
_entity.pdbx_description
1 polymer ?
#
loop_
_entity_poly.entity_id
_entity_poly.type
_entity_poly.pdbx_seq_one_letter_code
_entity_poly.pdbx_strand_id
1 'polypeptide(L)'
;MIWSLLKIYVLMLCTISTVYNTFLLIVCVVGCCVQMEEIVFETKDAVDWSYRSEGVVNLVLAYSGSSPTFLGKVMRIKKLRNTRNENRDRSGSCLTTQEKLIWGEIKDLVSCQNKEIVDYLFVKHVMKPLLGHKYVTPGICLPVEKEFLESVKKIVTSQRHSWRANTLSVDTNRSFALLMDDLTIFSHGQVEDHKPCLTVEIKPKCGFLSSSSFIAEENVIKKSISRFEMYQVLKLRENQISQISEYDPLDLFSGSKDRIHKAIKALYSTPQNSLQVFLNGSLVFGGFRGGICKTTSKLELAFEHTLKDFFKTEDDCGLRANAFIELVAETVYASGALDQLLEVQKLDKYNIEGAIHAYYDLVDQPCKACQELESSKLSNQFGSMHSLPQDEKVNILKDFLISSTAIDCSVMISFRPIETGLSRSSSHGNIQLESTKQEFEYKIHFIDLDMRPLKRMEAYHESDKKITKTYQEMLKKKKGDQPRRF
;
A
#
# COMPACT_ATOMS: atom_id res chain seq x y z
N MET A 1 -60.64 -2.25 9.28
CA MET A 1 -60.83 -0.79 9.12
C MET A 1 -59.83 0.08 9.90
N ILE A 2 -58.96 -0.48 10.76
CA ILE A 2 -57.93 0.28 11.50
C ILE A 2 -56.51 0.13 10.88
N TRP A 3 -56.31 -0.80 9.94
CA TRP A 3 -55.03 -1.00 9.25
C TRP A 3 -54.86 -0.15 7.98
N SER A 4 -55.91 0.56 7.55
CA SER A 4 -55.92 1.37 6.32
C SER A 4 -55.49 2.82 6.55
N LEU A 5 -55.49 3.29 7.80
CA LEU A 5 -55.16 4.67 8.18
C LEU A 5 -53.67 4.88 8.53
N LEU A 6 -52.93 3.81 8.84
CA LEU A 6 -51.50 3.91 9.17
C LEU A 6 -50.60 4.06 7.93
N LYS A 7 -51.04 3.60 6.74
CA LYS A 7 -50.27 3.73 5.50
C LYS A 7 -50.30 5.13 4.89
N ILE A 8 -51.28 5.95 5.25
CA ILE A 8 -51.42 7.32 4.72
C ILE A 8 -50.60 8.31 5.58
N TYR A 9 -50.39 8.02 6.87
CA TYR A 9 -49.57 8.88 7.75
C TYR A 9 -48.06 8.79 7.48
N VAL A 10 -47.57 7.66 6.95
CA VAL A 10 -46.12 7.47 6.66
C VAL A 10 -45.72 8.06 5.31
N LEU A 11 -46.64 8.20 4.35
CA LEU A 11 -46.35 8.82 3.05
C LEU A 11 -46.50 10.34 3.03
N MET A 12 -47.16 10.94 4.03
CA MET A 12 -47.39 12.39 4.08
C MET A 12 -46.26 13.17 4.80
N LEU A 13 -45.31 12.48 5.42
CA LEU A 13 -44.11 13.07 6.03
C LEU A 13 -42.94 13.26 5.04
N CYS A 14 -43.06 12.79 3.79
CA CYS A 14 -42.01 12.93 2.77
C CYS A 14 -42.16 14.16 1.85
N THR A 15 -43.13 15.06 2.07
CA THR A 15 -43.40 16.18 1.15
C THR A 15 -43.35 17.58 1.79
N ILE A 16 -42.81 17.74 2.99
CA ILE A 16 -42.58 19.07 3.59
C ILE A 16 -41.25 19.08 4.33
N SER A 17 -40.16 19.36 3.62
CA SER A 17 -39.14 20.34 4.05
C SER A 17 -38.06 20.41 2.98
N THR A 18 -38.31 21.27 1.99
CA THR A 18 -37.24 21.90 1.23
C THR A 18 -36.63 22.97 2.15
N VAL A 19 -35.32 23.17 2.01
CA VAL A 19 -34.50 24.26 2.58
C VAL A 19 -33.76 23.92 3.90
N TYR A 20 -32.44 23.91 3.78
CA TYR A 20 -31.35 23.85 4.78
C TYR A 20 -30.73 22.48 5.11
N ASN A 21 -29.71 22.18 4.30
CA ASN A 21 -28.34 21.77 4.66
C ASN A 21 -28.11 20.57 5.60
N THR A 22 -27.23 19.69 5.09
CA THR A 22 -26.53 18.58 5.75
C THR A 22 -27.27 17.24 5.77
N PHE A 23 -26.80 16.35 4.90
CA PHE A 23 -27.07 14.91 4.84
C PHE A 23 -26.94 14.26 6.23
N LEU A 24 -28.08 13.92 6.83
CA LEU A 24 -28.16 12.94 7.91
C LEU A 24 -29.08 11.82 7.42
N LEU A 25 -28.51 10.87 6.70
CA LEU A 25 -29.21 9.66 6.26
C LEU A 25 -29.19 8.66 7.41
N ILE A 26 -30.04 8.87 8.42
CA ILE A 26 -30.36 7.87 9.44
C ILE A 26 -31.38 6.92 8.82
N VAL A 27 -30.91 5.79 8.30
CA VAL A 27 -31.75 4.61 8.09
C VAL A 27 -31.62 3.76 9.35
N CYS A 28 -32.66 3.78 10.17
CA CYS A 28 -32.85 2.87 11.30
C CYS A 28 -32.85 1.41 10.83
N VAL A 29 -31.77 0.69 11.13
CA VAL A 29 -31.82 -0.74 11.45
C VAL A 29 -31.12 -0.90 12.79
N VAL A 30 -31.80 -1.58 13.70
CA VAL A 30 -31.45 -1.84 15.10
C VAL A 30 -29.97 -2.24 15.24
N GLY A 31 -29.16 -1.38 15.86
CA GLY A 31 -27.75 -1.63 16.16
C GLY A 31 -27.00 -0.33 16.41
N CYS A 32 -26.68 -0.07 17.68
CA CYS A 32 -25.88 1.02 18.24
C CYS A 32 -24.93 1.72 17.23
N CYS A 33 -25.42 2.76 16.53
CA CYS A 33 -24.55 3.67 15.77
C CYS A 33 -24.05 4.74 16.74
N VAL A 34 -23.03 4.40 17.52
CA VAL A 34 -22.22 5.42 18.20
C VAL A 34 -21.55 6.24 17.08
N GLN A 35 -21.79 7.55 17.04
CA GLN A 35 -21.01 8.43 16.18
C GLN A 35 -19.55 8.32 16.63
N MET A 36 -18.71 7.65 15.82
CA MET A 36 -17.30 7.39 16.16
C MET A 36 -16.49 8.68 16.36
N GLU A 37 -17.01 9.84 15.97
CA GLU A 37 -16.36 11.15 16.11
C GLU A 37 -16.16 11.61 17.57
N GLU A 38 -16.84 11.00 18.55
CA GLU A 38 -16.67 11.31 19.98
C GLU A 38 -15.76 10.35 20.76
N ILE A 39 -15.21 9.32 20.11
CA ILE A 39 -14.42 8.29 20.79
C ILE A 39 -12.99 8.79 21.04
N VAL A 40 -12.60 8.85 22.32
CA VAL A 40 -11.23 9.06 22.78
C VAL A 40 -10.74 7.77 23.43
N PHE A 41 -9.58 7.25 23.02
CA PHE A 41 -8.98 6.08 23.68
C PHE A 41 -8.25 6.49 24.95
N GLU A 42 -8.69 5.92 26.08
CA GLU A 42 -8.15 6.12 27.41
C GLU A 42 -7.22 4.97 27.81
N THR A 43 -6.44 5.18 28.88
CA THR A 43 -5.52 4.16 29.44
C THR A 43 -6.13 2.77 29.60
N LYS A 44 -7.39 2.69 30.05
CA LYS A 44 -8.11 1.43 30.30
C LYS A 44 -8.32 0.60 29.03
N ASP A 45 -8.41 1.24 27.87
CA ASP A 45 -8.71 0.58 26.60
C ASP A 45 -7.47 -0.14 26.03
N ALA A 46 -6.26 0.19 26.51
CA ALA A 46 -5.01 -0.35 25.96
C ALA A 46 -4.91 -1.87 26.04
N VAL A 47 -5.54 -2.51 27.05
CA VAL A 47 -5.52 -3.96 27.24
C VAL A 47 -6.27 -4.73 26.16
N ASP A 48 -7.22 -4.06 25.49
CA ASP A 48 -8.01 -4.66 24.42
C ASP A 48 -7.29 -4.65 23.07
N TRP A 49 -6.06 -4.11 22.99
CA TRP A 49 -5.27 -4.05 21.76
C TRP A 49 -4.02 -4.93 21.86
N SER A 50 -3.84 -5.81 20.86
CA SER A 50 -2.72 -6.74 20.77
C SER A 50 -1.81 -6.44 19.58
N TYR A 51 -0.52 -6.72 19.70
CA TYR A 51 0.43 -6.55 18.59
C TYR A 51 0.02 -7.41 17.39
N ARG A 52 -0.09 -6.80 16.20
CA ARG A 52 -0.32 -7.52 14.94
C ARG A 52 0.89 -7.52 14.05
N SER A 53 1.40 -6.33 13.70
CA SER A 53 2.52 -6.20 12.78
C SER A 53 3.20 -4.84 12.91
N GLU A 54 4.38 -4.70 12.29
CA GLU A 54 5.09 -3.43 12.31
C GLU A 54 5.90 -3.18 11.02
N GLY A 55 5.72 -1.99 10.43
CA GLY A 55 6.53 -1.47 9.33
C GLY A 55 7.78 -0.75 9.83
N VAL A 56 8.46 0.02 8.98
CA VAL A 56 9.55 0.92 9.44
C VAL A 56 8.97 2.11 10.21
N VAL A 57 7.85 2.65 9.73
CA VAL A 57 7.25 3.90 10.24
C VAL A 57 6.08 3.65 11.18
N ASN A 58 5.34 2.54 11.00
CA ASN A 58 4.07 2.32 11.68
C ASN A 58 4.06 1.01 12.47
N LEU A 59 3.34 1.03 13.59
CA LEU A 59 2.93 -0.12 14.39
C LEU A 59 1.44 -0.38 14.13
N VAL A 60 1.04 -1.64 14.02
CA VAL A 60 -0.35 -2.06 13.83
C VAL A 60 -0.75 -2.97 14.98
N LEU A 61 -1.87 -2.63 15.61
CA LEU A 61 -2.48 -3.39 16.70
C LEU A 61 -3.83 -3.92 16.25
N ALA A 62 -4.14 -5.16 16.61
CA ALA A 62 -5.46 -5.72 16.37
C ALA A 62 -6.31 -5.58 17.63
N TYR A 63 -7.59 -5.29 17.43
CA TYR A 63 -8.55 -5.32 18.51
C TYR A 63 -8.81 -6.76 18.96
N SER A 64 -8.69 -6.99 20.26
CA SER A 64 -8.87 -8.27 20.96
C SER A 64 -9.89 -8.19 22.10
N GLY A 65 -10.51 -7.02 22.30
CA GLY A 65 -11.60 -6.85 23.26
C GLY A 65 -12.95 -7.36 22.72
N SER A 66 -14.03 -7.06 23.45
CA SER A 66 -15.39 -7.55 23.17
C SER A 66 -16.35 -6.50 22.61
N SER A 67 -16.03 -5.21 22.70
CA SER A 67 -16.85 -4.12 22.14
C SER A 67 -17.14 -4.33 20.64
N PRO A 68 -18.43 -4.46 20.24
CA PRO A 68 -18.84 -4.62 18.85
C PRO A 68 -18.33 -3.51 17.91
N THR A 69 -18.13 -2.30 18.45
CA THR A 69 -17.66 -1.13 17.70
C THR A 69 -16.28 -1.34 17.06
N PHE A 70 -15.41 -2.11 17.71
CA PHE A 70 -14.02 -2.31 17.29
C PHE A 70 -13.73 -3.73 16.80
N LEU A 71 -14.72 -4.63 16.78
CA LEU A 71 -14.54 -5.98 16.25
C LEU A 71 -14.08 -5.93 14.79
N GLY A 72 -13.03 -6.72 14.49
CA GLY A 72 -12.41 -6.74 13.17
C GLY A 72 -11.74 -5.43 12.77
N LYS A 73 -11.32 -4.59 13.73
CA LYS A 73 -10.54 -3.38 13.47
C LYS A 73 -9.07 -3.55 13.86
N VAL A 74 -8.22 -2.76 13.21
CA VAL A 74 -6.83 -2.53 13.58
C VAL A 74 -6.56 -1.06 13.84
N MET A 75 -5.68 -0.78 14.78
CA MET A 75 -5.18 0.55 15.07
C MET A 75 -3.76 0.70 14.53
N ARG A 76 -3.54 1.73 13.72
CA ARG A 76 -2.23 2.10 13.17
C ARG A 76 -1.68 3.31 13.91
N ILE A 77 -0.50 3.15 14.49
CA ILE A 77 0.20 4.16 15.30
C ILE A 77 1.58 4.43 14.69
N LYS A 78 1.96 5.71 14.56
CA LYS A 78 3.30 6.08 14.09
C LYS A 78 4.37 5.82 15.16
N LYS A 79 5.54 5.36 14.72
CA LYS A 79 6.73 5.21 15.55
C LYS A 79 7.53 6.50 15.62
N LEU A 80 8.31 6.68 16.68
CA LEU A 80 9.24 7.79 16.83
C LEU A 80 10.21 7.80 15.66
N ARG A 81 10.40 8.93 14.96
CA ARG A 81 11.54 9.06 14.05
C ARG A 81 12.80 9.32 14.88
N ASN A 82 13.93 8.73 14.49
CA ASN A 82 15.22 9.12 15.04
C ASN A 82 15.50 10.57 14.63
N THR A 83 15.25 11.53 15.52
CA THR A 83 15.40 12.98 15.31
C THR A 83 16.85 13.44 15.28
N ARG A 84 17.81 12.58 14.94
CA ARG A 84 19.23 12.99 14.87
C ARG A 84 19.56 13.86 13.64
N ASN A 85 18.73 13.84 12.59
CA ASN A 85 19.01 14.57 11.34
C ASN A 85 17.86 15.46 10.83
N GLU A 86 16.74 15.59 11.55
CA GLU A 86 15.74 16.60 11.19
C GLU A 86 16.09 17.87 11.97
N ASN A 87 16.71 18.85 11.29
CA ASN A 87 16.65 20.24 11.73
C ASN A 87 15.21 20.48 12.13
N ARG A 88 14.98 20.73 13.42
CA ARG A 88 13.66 21.09 13.95
C ARG A 88 13.28 22.38 13.25
N ASP A 89 12.58 22.26 12.14
CA ASP A 89 11.89 23.38 11.54
C ASP A 89 10.93 23.85 12.64
N ARG A 90 11.26 25.00 13.24
CA ARG A 90 10.52 25.56 14.39
C ARG A 90 9.13 26.06 13.97
N SER A 91 8.86 26.06 12.67
CA SER A 91 7.53 26.16 12.09
C SER A 91 6.74 24.91 12.48
N GLY A 92 5.75 25.03 13.37
CA GLY A 92 4.82 23.94 13.72
C GLY A 92 3.96 23.42 12.55
N SER A 93 4.29 23.80 11.31
CA SER A 93 3.60 23.40 10.09
C SER A 93 3.96 21.97 9.70
N CYS A 94 2.94 21.14 9.46
CA CYS A 94 3.15 19.75 9.02
C CYS A 94 3.65 19.62 7.58
N LEU A 95 3.39 20.63 6.76
CA LEU A 95 3.84 20.74 5.37
C LEU A 95 4.81 21.91 5.22
N THR A 96 5.86 21.73 4.42
CA THR A 96 6.74 22.81 3.99
C THR A 96 6.00 23.80 3.09
N THR A 97 6.54 25.02 2.90
CA THR A 97 5.95 26.01 2.00
C THR A 97 5.77 25.48 0.58
N GLN A 98 6.76 24.72 0.09
CA GLN A 98 6.72 24.10 -1.23
C GLN A 98 5.69 22.98 -1.32
N GLU A 99 5.56 22.14 -0.28
CA GLU A 99 4.49 21.12 -0.23
C GLU A 99 3.11 21.77 -0.20
N LYS A 100 2.92 22.90 0.50
CA LYS A 100 1.67 23.66 0.44
C LYS A 100 1.36 24.19 -0.96
N LEU A 101 2.38 24.56 -1.73
CA LEU A 101 2.18 24.96 -3.13
C LEU A 101 1.74 23.76 -3.98
N ILE A 102 2.39 22.60 -3.84
CA ILE A 102 2.06 21.37 -4.55
C ILE A 102 0.62 20.91 -4.27
N TRP A 103 0.21 20.98 -3.01
CA TRP A 103 -1.11 20.53 -2.57
C TRP A 103 -2.14 21.66 -2.47
N GLY A 104 -1.85 22.84 -3.04
CA GLY A 104 -2.61 24.08 -2.84
C GLY A 104 -4.11 23.99 -3.12
N GLU A 105 -4.51 23.10 -4.04
CA GLU A 105 -5.91 22.85 -4.41
C GLU A 105 -6.71 22.14 -3.30
N ILE A 106 -6.04 21.47 -2.36
CA ILE A 106 -6.66 20.65 -1.32
C ILE A 106 -6.62 21.40 0.01
N LYS A 107 -7.61 22.26 0.23
CA LYS A 107 -7.69 23.18 1.39
C LYS A 107 -7.52 22.47 2.74
N ASP A 108 -8.18 21.33 2.92
CA ASP A 108 -8.12 20.56 4.18
C ASP A 108 -6.70 20.07 4.46
N LEU A 109 -5.99 19.60 3.42
CA LEU A 109 -4.62 19.10 3.54
C LEU A 109 -3.63 20.23 3.86
N VAL A 110 -3.77 21.39 3.20
CA VAL A 110 -2.88 22.55 3.37
C VAL A 110 -3.06 23.23 4.73
N SER A 111 -4.29 23.26 5.25
CA SER A 111 -4.61 23.87 6.54
C SER A 111 -4.26 22.98 7.74
N CYS A 112 -4.06 21.68 7.52
CA CYS A 112 -3.81 20.70 8.56
C CYS A 112 -2.50 20.96 9.34
N GLN A 113 -2.62 21.08 10.67
CA GLN A 113 -1.50 21.28 11.59
C GLN A 113 -1.03 19.99 12.28
N ASN A 114 -1.66 18.85 11.99
CA ASN A 114 -1.33 17.57 12.61
C ASN A 114 -0.79 16.57 11.57
N LYS A 115 0.40 16.01 11.86
CA LYS A 115 1.15 15.17 10.91
C LYS A 115 0.55 13.78 10.73
N GLU A 116 -0.25 13.31 11.67
CA GLU A 116 -1.01 12.05 11.56
C GLU A 116 -2.18 12.23 10.60
N ILE A 117 -2.88 13.36 10.73
CA ILE A 117 -4.03 13.71 9.92
C ILE A 117 -3.63 14.02 8.47
N VAL A 118 -2.43 14.58 8.23
CA VAL A 118 -1.95 14.83 6.85
C VAL A 118 -1.98 13.58 5.98
N ASP A 119 -1.47 12.43 6.47
CA ASP A 119 -1.49 11.19 5.67
C ASP A 119 -2.93 10.70 5.45
N TYR A 120 -3.78 10.78 6.47
CA TYR A 120 -5.20 10.46 6.35
C TYR A 120 -5.90 11.31 5.27
N LEU A 121 -5.69 12.63 5.30
CA LEU A 121 -6.27 13.57 4.35
C LEU A 121 -5.72 13.34 2.94
N PHE A 122 -4.42 13.04 2.80
CA PHE A 122 -3.84 12.67 1.52
C PHE A 122 -4.49 11.41 0.93
N VAL A 123 -4.66 10.35 1.73
CA VAL A 123 -5.36 9.14 1.27
C VAL A 123 -6.80 9.45 0.90
N LYS A 124 -7.52 10.20 1.74
CA LYS A 124 -8.94 10.54 1.56
C LYS A 124 -9.19 11.40 0.33
N HIS A 125 -8.38 12.43 0.10
CA HIS A 125 -8.64 13.46 -0.91
C HIS A 125 -7.80 13.29 -2.19
N VAL A 126 -6.73 12.49 -2.18
CA VAL A 126 -5.88 12.25 -3.36
C VAL A 126 -5.95 10.80 -3.80
N MET A 127 -5.52 9.86 -2.95
CA MET A 127 -5.35 8.47 -3.39
C MET A 127 -6.68 7.76 -3.61
N LYS A 128 -7.70 7.99 -2.77
CA LYS A 128 -9.02 7.35 -2.90
C LYS A 128 -9.75 7.75 -4.19
N PRO A 129 -9.83 9.04 -4.60
CA PRO A 129 -10.39 9.40 -5.89
C PRO A 129 -9.63 8.78 -7.07
N LEU A 130 -8.31 8.68 -6.99
CA LEU A 130 -7.47 8.16 -8.08
C LEU A 130 -7.48 6.64 -8.20
N LEU A 131 -7.52 5.90 -7.09
CA LEU A 131 -7.49 4.44 -7.08
C LEU A 131 -8.89 3.81 -7.03
N GLY A 132 -9.93 4.60 -6.82
CA GLY A 132 -11.31 4.15 -6.76
C GLY A 132 -11.82 3.92 -5.33
N HIS A 133 -13.05 4.38 -5.08
CA HIS A 133 -13.70 4.35 -3.77
C HIS A 133 -13.89 2.94 -3.21
N LYS A 134 -13.91 1.93 -4.08
CA LYS A 134 -14.05 0.50 -3.73
C LYS A 134 -12.78 -0.09 -3.11
N TYR A 135 -11.61 0.39 -3.51
CA TYR A 135 -10.32 -0.23 -3.16
C TYR A 135 -9.55 0.53 -2.09
N VAL A 136 -10.01 1.72 -1.68
CA VAL A 136 -9.31 2.55 -0.71
C VAL A 136 -10.23 2.96 0.44
N THR A 137 -9.87 2.48 1.63
CA THR A 137 -10.49 2.88 2.89
C THR A 137 -9.49 3.72 3.67
N PRO A 138 -9.69 5.05 3.82
CA PRO A 138 -8.74 5.92 4.51
C PRO A 138 -8.68 5.65 6.02
N GLY A 139 -9.64 4.90 6.57
CA GLY A 139 -9.79 4.69 8.01
C GLY A 139 -10.51 5.85 8.70
N ILE A 140 -10.43 5.88 10.01
CA ILE A 140 -11.02 6.89 10.89
C ILE A 140 -9.91 7.38 11.81
N CYS A 141 -9.67 8.69 11.81
CA CYS A 141 -8.69 9.30 12.69
C CYS A 141 -9.34 9.56 14.05
N LEU A 142 -8.82 8.92 15.10
CA LEU A 142 -9.37 9.00 16.45
C LEU A 142 -8.35 9.64 17.41
N PRO A 143 -8.79 10.54 18.29
CA PRO A 143 -7.94 11.08 19.35
C PRO A 143 -7.51 9.99 20.34
N VAL A 144 -6.29 10.11 20.84
CA VAL A 144 -5.72 9.18 21.84
C VAL A 144 -5.07 9.95 22.99
N GLU A 145 -5.25 9.46 24.20
CA GLU A 145 -4.52 9.97 25.37
C GLU A 145 -3.05 9.53 25.33
N LYS A 146 -2.18 10.36 25.92
CA LYS A 146 -0.75 10.04 26.05
C LYS A 146 -0.57 8.77 26.89
N GLU A 147 -1.33 8.64 27.96
CA GLU A 147 -1.31 7.55 28.92
C GLU A 147 -1.78 6.23 28.28
N PHE A 148 -2.72 6.30 27.32
CA PHE A 148 -3.08 5.17 26.46
C PHE A 148 -1.88 4.70 25.64
N LEU A 149 -1.19 5.61 24.93
CA LEU A 149 -0.02 5.24 24.12
C LEU A 149 1.15 4.70 24.95
N GLU A 150 1.35 5.22 26.16
CA GLU A 150 2.33 4.70 27.10
C GLU A 150 2.00 3.27 27.56
N SER A 151 0.71 2.98 27.78
CA SER A 151 0.24 1.65 28.16
C SER A 151 0.35 0.65 27.00
N VAL A 152 -0.06 1.05 25.80
CA VAL A 152 0.17 0.31 24.55
C VAL A 152 1.65 -0.01 24.37
N LYS A 153 2.54 0.98 24.55
CA LYS A 153 3.98 0.78 24.43
C LYS A 153 4.48 -0.29 25.40
N LYS A 154 4.00 -0.33 26.65
CA LYS A 154 4.36 -1.36 27.63
C LYS A 154 3.91 -2.75 27.19
N ILE A 155 2.64 -2.90 26.80
CA ILE A 155 2.05 -4.17 26.35
C ILE A 155 2.84 -4.71 25.15
N VAL A 156 2.98 -3.88 24.12
CA VAL A 156 3.58 -4.27 22.84
C VAL A 156 5.07 -4.58 22.99
N THR A 157 5.80 -3.90 23.89
CA THR A 157 7.25 -4.16 24.08
C THR A 157 7.52 -5.64 24.43
N SER A 158 6.62 -6.29 25.18
CA SER A 158 6.72 -7.71 25.51
C SER A 158 6.41 -8.65 24.33
N GLN A 159 5.66 -8.16 23.34
CA GLN A 159 5.17 -8.92 22.19
C GLN A 159 6.01 -8.71 20.92
N ARG A 160 6.82 -7.65 20.87
CA ARG A 160 7.68 -7.35 19.72
C ARG A 160 8.77 -8.39 19.56
N HIS A 161 9.04 -8.77 18.33
CA HIS A 161 10.19 -9.62 18.02
C HIS A 161 11.50 -8.94 18.41
N SER A 162 12.43 -9.70 18.99
CA SER A 162 13.69 -9.21 19.55
C SER A 162 14.53 -8.36 18.58
N TRP A 163 14.58 -8.71 17.29
CA TRP A 163 15.32 -7.96 16.27
C TRP A 163 14.70 -6.57 15.97
N ARG A 164 13.40 -6.38 16.25
CA ARG A 164 12.71 -5.09 16.16
C ARG A 164 12.65 -4.36 17.49
N ALA A 165 12.92 -5.01 18.62
CA ALA A 165 13.00 -4.32 19.91
C ALA A 165 14.07 -3.21 19.92
N ASN A 166 15.14 -3.36 19.13
CA ASN A 166 16.18 -2.34 18.91
C ASN A 166 15.78 -1.25 17.89
N THR A 167 14.59 -1.33 17.28
CA THR A 167 14.07 -0.29 16.38
C THR A 167 13.12 0.65 17.09
N LEU A 168 12.95 1.84 16.48
CA LEU A 168 12.11 2.97 16.89
C LEU A 168 10.87 2.53 17.70
N SER A 169 10.71 3.10 18.90
CA SER A 169 9.56 2.81 19.78
C SER A 169 8.31 3.57 19.35
N VAL A 170 7.16 3.19 19.90
CA VAL A 170 5.90 3.95 19.79
C VAL A 170 6.12 5.41 20.16
N ASP A 171 5.60 6.33 19.36
CA ASP A 171 5.63 7.77 19.64
C ASP A 171 4.47 8.16 20.55
N THR A 172 4.77 8.23 21.85
CA THR A 172 3.77 8.55 22.88
C THR A 172 3.42 10.03 22.93
N ASN A 173 4.07 10.89 22.14
CA ASN A 173 3.72 12.32 22.06
C ASN A 173 2.67 12.60 20.98
N ARG A 174 2.07 11.56 20.39
CA ARG A 174 1.00 11.70 19.40
C ARG A 174 -0.35 11.78 20.07
N SER A 175 -1.25 12.52 19.44
CA SER A 175 -2.61 12.75 19.92
C SER A 175 -3.68 12.09 19.04
N PHE A 176 -3.29 11.41 17.96
CA PHE A 176 -4.20 10.69 17.08
C PHE A 176 -3.65 9.31 16.69
N ALA A 177 -4.57 8.35 16.55
CA ALA A 177 -4.34 7.05 15.92
C ALA A 177 -5.28 6.86 14.73
N LEU A 178 -4.92 5.97 13.81
CA LEU A 178 -5.76 5.65 12.66
C LEU A 178 -6.42 4.28 12.85
N LEU A 179 -7.74 4.26 13.00
CA LEU A 179 -8.54 3.06 13.07
C LEU A 179 -8.90 2.60 11.65
N MET A 180 -8.66 1.34 11.33
CA MET A 180 -8.94 0.76 10.02
C MET A 180 -9.58 -0.61 10.18
N ASP A 181 -10.17 -1.13 9.11
CA ASP A 181 -10.60 -2.52 9.06
C ASP A 181 -9.40 -3.47 9.08
N ASP A 182 -9.53 -4.56 9.82
CA ASP A 182 -8.59 -5.67 9.73
C ASP A 182 -8.81 -6.41 8.41
N LEU A 183 -8.00 -6.06 7.42
CA LEU A 183 -8.08 -6.66 6.08
C LEU A 183 -7.68 -8.13 6.06
N THR A 184 -7.07 -8.65 7.13
CA THR A 184 -6.70 -10.08 7.22
C THR A 184 -7.81 -10.97 7.76
N ILE A 185 -8.98 -10.38 8.05
CA ILE A 185 -10.20 -11.06 8.47
C ILE A 185 -11.33 -10.64 7.52
N PHE A 186 -12.15 -11.60 7.06
CA PHE A 186 -13.18 -11.29 6.06
C PHE A 186 -14.38 -10.56 6.67
N SER A 187 -14.92 -11.13 7.74
CA SER A 187 -16.08 -10.66 8.48
C SER A 187 -15.60 -9.91 9.72
N HIS A 188 -16.18 -8.73 10.03
CA HIS A 188 -15.74 -7.81 11.09
C HIS A 188 -15.90 -8.38 12.53
N GLY A 189 -15.34 -9.56 12.81
CA GLY A 189 -15.41 -10.24 14.09
C GLY A 189 -16.81 -10.68 14.52
N GLN A 190 -17.81 -10.74 13.61
CA GLN A 190 -19.11 -11.31 13.96
C GLN A 190 -18.96 -12.80 14.24
N VAL A 191 -19.35 -13.18 15.46
CA VAL A 191 -19.12 -14.48 16.11
C VAL A 191 -19.60 -15.68 15.29
N GLU A 192 -20.55 -15.47 14.38
CA GLU A 192 -21.23 -16.54 13.64
C GLU A 192 -20.49 -17.00 12.37
N ASP A 193 -19.40 -16.35 11.97
CA ASP A 193 -18.69 -16.71 10.74
C ASP A 193 -17.35 -17.39 11.03
N HIS A 194 -17.41 -18.67 11.43
CA HIS A 194 -16.24 -19.56 11.58
C HIS A 194 -15.53 -19.88 10.26
N LYS A 195 -15.83 -19.17 9.17
CA LYS A 195 -15.27 -19.43 7.86
C LYS A 195 -13.82 -18.94 7.80
N PRO A 196 -12.92 -19.75 7.21
CA PRO A 196 -11.54 -19.35 7.08
C PRO A 196 -11.40 -18.17 6.11
N CYS A 197 -10.54 -17.22 6.46
CA CYS A 197 -10.15 -16.10 5.62
C CYS A 197 -8.68 -16.21 5.24
N LEU A 198 -8.42 -16.31 3.93
CA LEU A 198 -7.08 -16.25 3.37
C LEU A 198 -6.84 -14.85 2.81
N THR A 199 -5.79 -14.17 3.24
CA THR A 199 -5.47 -12.82 2.74
C THR A 199 -4.06 -12.79 2.19
N VAL A 200 -3.91 -12.23 1.00
CA VAL A 200 -2.64 -12.11 0.28
C VAL A 200 -2.25 -10.64 0.21
N GLU A 201 -1.08 -10.29 0.73
CA GLU A 201 -0.47 -8.98 0.52
C GLU A 201 0.61 -9.07 -0.57
N ILE A 202 0.44 -8.30 -1.64
CA ILE A 202 1.41 -8.17 -2.72
C ILE A 202 1.96 -6.74 -2.73
N LYS A 203 3.28 -6.58 -2.83
CA LYS A 203 3.90 -5.29 -3.17
C LYS A 203 4.24 -5.27 -4.66
N PRO A 204 3.38 -4.70 -5.52
CA PRO A 204 3.44 -4.91 -6.96
C PRO A 204 4.57 -4.13 -7.65
N LYS A 205 5.14 -3.11 -6.98
CA LYS A 205 6.23 -2.27 -7.54
C LYS A 205 5.77 -1.53 -8.80
N CYS A 206 6.71 -1.02 -9.59
CA CYS A 206 6.43 -0.24 -10.80
C CYS A 206 6.11 -1.17 -11.99
N GLY A 207 4.90 -1.05 -12.53
CA GLY A 207 4.35 -1.89 -13.60
C GLY A 207 4.58 -1.39 -15.02
N PHE A 208 5.40 -0.37 -15.24
CA PHE A 208 5.67 0.19 -16.57
C PHE A 208 7.14 0.51 -16.79
N LEU A 209 7.52 0.63 -18.06
CA LEU A 209 8.82 1.15 -18.49
C LEU A 209 8.66 2.64 -18.82
N SER A 210 9.59 3.46 -18.34
CA SER A 210 9.52 4.90 -18.61
C SER A 210 9.87 5.19 -20.06
N SER A 211 9.02 5.94 -20.74
CA SER A 211 9.24 6.45 -22.10
C SER A 211 9.84 7.85 -22.12
N SER A 212 10.17 8.43 -20.95
CA SER A 212 10.59 9.82 -20.79
C SER A 212 11.72 10.21 -21.76
N SER A 213 11.56 11.38 -22.38
CA SER A 213 12.61 12.03 -23.17
C SER A 213 13.73 12.60 -22.30
N PHE A 214 13.58 12.63 -20.97
CA PHE A 214 14.58 13.11 -20.00
C PHE A 214 15.46 11.99 -19.44
N ILE A 215 15.30 10.75 -19.87
CA ILE A 215 16.28 9.70 -19.56
C ILE A 215 17.57 10.00 -20.34
N ALA A 216 18.69 10.16 -19.63
CA ALA A 216 19.98 10.42 -20.25
C ALA A 216 20.37 9.27 -21.20
N GLU A 217 21.12 9.58 -22.26
CA GLU A 217 21.49 8.61 -23.30
C GLU A 217 22.24 7.40 -22.74
N GLU A 218 23.15 7.65 -21.79
CA GLU A 218 23.86 6.61 -21.04
C GLU A 218 22.92 5.66 -20.29
N ASN A 219 21.74 6.14 -19.89
CA ASN A 219 20.75 5.42 -19.08
C ASN A 219 19.60 4.82 -19.91
N VAL A 220 19.75 4.73 -21.24
CA VAL A 220 18.71 4.22 -22.16
C VAL A 220 18.17 2.83 -21.80
N ILE A 221 18.94 2.02 -21.06
CA ILE A 221 18.51 0.72 -20.52
C ILE A 221 17.21 0.81 -19.68
N LYS A 222 16.94 1.97 -19.07
CA LYS A 222 15.71 2.21 -18.28
C LYS A 222 14.43 2.17 -19.14
N LYS A 223 14.57 2.25 -20.47
CA LYS A 223 13.46 2.13 -21.42
C LYS A 223 13.13 0.68 -21.80
N SER A 224 14.00 -0.29 -21.46
CA SER A 224 13.84 -1.70 -21.83
C SER A 224 13.88 -2.66 -20.64
N ILE A 225 14.49 -2.26 -19.52
CA ILE A 225 14.61 -3.08 -18.31
C ILE A 225 13.81 -2.44 -17.19
N SER A 226 13.01 -3.25 -16.49
CA SER A 226 12.17 -2.75 -15.40
C SER A 226 13.04 -2.24 -14.25
N ARG A 227 12.55 -1.20 -13.57
CA ARG A 227 13.22 -0.66 -12.38
C ARG A 227 13.39 -1.73 -11.29
N PHE A 228 12.45 -2.66 -11.18
CA PHE A 228 12.52 -3.77 -10.22
C PHE A 228 13.68 -4.71 -10.54
N GLU A 229 13.81 -5.14 -11.79
CA GLU A 229 14.90 -6.02 -12.22
C GLU A 229 16.27 -5.37 -11.96
N MET A 230 16.44 -4.10 -12.36
CA MET A 230 17.69 -3.38 -12.09
C MET A 230 18.00 -3.31 -10.59
N TYR A 231 16.97 -3.07 -9.77
CA TYR A 231 17.14 -2.98 -8.32
C TYR A 231 17.48 -4.31 -7.67
N GLN A 232 16.98 -5.44 -8.19
CA GLN A 232 17.35 -6.78 -7.70
C GLN A 232 18.87 -7.02 -7.81
N VAL A 233 19.52 -6.55 -8.86
CA VAL A 233 20.99 -6.65 -9.00
C VAL A 233 21.72 -5.85 -7.93
N LEU A 234 21.26 -4.64 -7.63
CA LEU A 234 21.83 -3.84 -6.54
C LEU A 234 21.62 -4.53 -5.19
N LYS A 235 20.41 -5.01 -4.90
CA LYS A 235 20.11 -5.74 -3.65
C LYS A 235 21.01 -6.96 -3.48
N LEU A 236 21.24 -7.73 -4.55
CA LEU A 236 22.12 -8.89 -4.52
C LEU A 236 23.56 -8.48 -4.24
N ARG A 237 24.07 -7.44 -4.91
CA ARG A 237 25.42 -6.91 -4.69
C ARG A 237 25.63 -6.42 -3.25
N GLU A 238 24.60 -5.85 -2.64
CA GLU A 238 24.62 -5.36 -1.25
C GLU A 238 24.28 -6.45 -0.22
N ASN A 239 24.18 -7.71 -0.63
CA ASN A 239 23.82 -8.85 0.23
C ASN A 239 22.48 -8.68 0.98
N GLN A 240 21.56 -7.89 0.41
CA GLN A 240 20.21 -7.72 0.97
C GLN A 240 19.28 -8.89 0.60
N ILE A 241 19.62 -9.63 -0.45
CA ILE A 241 18.91 -10.83 -0.93
C ILE A 241 19.93 -11.90 -1.30
N SER A 242 19.56 -13.18 -1.19
CA SER A 242 20.44 -14.30 -1.57
C SER A 242 20.41 -14.64 -3.06
N GLN A 243 19.36 -14.23 -3.77
CA GLN A 243 19.17 -14.47 -5.19
C GLN A 243 18.24 -13.42 -5.79
N ILE A 244 18.36 -13.20 -7.10
CA ILE A 244 17.43 -12.35 -7.87
C ILE A 244 16.05 -13.01 -7.87
N SER A 245 15.03 -12.21 -7.63
CA SER A 245 13.62 -12.61 -7.72
C SER A 245 13.24 -13.02 -9.14
N GLU A 246 12.44 -14.07 -9.28
CA GLU A 246 11.85 -14.50 -10.56
C GLU A 246 10.70 -13.57 -11.00
N TYR A 247 10.11 -12.84 -10.05
CA TYR A 247 8.99 -11.94 -10.29
C TYR A 247 9.36 -10.74 -11.18
N ASP A 248 8.51 -10.47 -12.18
CA ASP A 248 8.54 -9.26 -13.00
C ASP A 248 7.21 -8.48 -12.85
N PRO A 249 7.24 -7.23 -12.35
CA PRO A 249 6.06 -6.36 -12.33
C PRO A 249 5.39 -6.18 -13.70
N LEU A 250 6.15 -6.17 -14.80
CA LEU A 250 5.57 -5.99 -16.13
C LEU A 250 4.66 -7.15 -16.52
N ASP A 251 4.90 -8.36 -15.98
CA ASP A 251 4.01 -9.51 -16.17
C ASP A 251 2.71 -9.35 -15.34
N LEU A 252 2.81 -8.85 -14.10
CA LEU A 252 1.65 -8.63 -13.22
C LEU A 252 0.72 -7.53 -13.74
N PHE A 253 1.27 -6.47 -14.33
CA PHE A 253 0.52 -5.34 -14.88
C PHE A 253 0.24 -5.46 -16.39
N SER A 254 0.39 -6.66 -16.96
CA SER A 254 0.31 -6.86 -18.40
C SER A 254 -1.10 -6.83 -18.99
N GLY A 255 -2.14 -6.95 -18.17
CA GLY A 255 -3.51 -7.25 -18.61
C GLY A 255 -3.68 -8.64 -19.25
N SER A 256 -2.62 -9.46 -19.29
CA SER A 256 -2.64 -10.82 -19.82
C SER A 256 -2.74 -11.83 -18.69
N LYS A 257 -3.80 -12.64 -18.72
CA LYS A 257 -4.07 -13.69 -17.72
C LYS A 257 -2.87 -14.64 -17.52
N ASP A 258 -2.24 -15.10 -18.60
CA ASP A 258 -1.08 -16.00 -18.54
C ASP A 258 0.15 -15.34 -17.91
N ARG A 259 0.42 -14.08 -18.25
CA ARG A 259 1.53 -13.33 -17.66
C ARG A 259 1.28 -13.00 -16.19
N ILE A 260 0.05 -12.66 -15.82
CA ILE A 260 -0.36 -12.49 -14.42
C ILE A 260 -0.12 -13.80 -13.65
N HIS A 261 -0.57 -14.94 -14.18
CA HIS A 261 -0.32 -16.23 -13.55
C HIS A 261 1.18 -16.52 -13.36
N LYS A 262 2.00 -16.26 -14.39
CA LYS A 262 3.46 -16.35 -14.30
C LYS A 262 4.02 -15.45 -13.18
N ALA A 263 3.54 -14.22 -13.07
CA ALA A 263 3.97 -13.29 -12.04
C ALA A 263 3.61 -13.76 -10.62
N ILE A 264 2.39 -14.27 -10.41
CA ILE A 264 1.97 -14.82 -9.11
C ILE A 264 2.79 -16.07 -8.76
N LYS A 265 3.03 -16.96 -9.72
CA LYS A 265 3.90 -18.13 -9.51
C LYS A 265 5.31 -17.72 -9.13
N ALA A 266 5.86 -16.69 -9.77
CA ALA A 266 7.18 -16.17 -9.46
C ALA A 266 7.24 -15.49 -8.08
N LEU A 267 6.20 -14.77 -7.67
CA LEU A 267 6.05 -14.25 -6.30
C LEU A 267 6.02 -15.39 -5.28
N TYR A 268 5.32 -16.50 -5.57
CA TYR A 268 5.32 -17.67 -4.72
C TYR A 268 6.73 -18.32 -4.63
N SER A 269 7.45 -18.47 -5.75
CA SER A 269 8.80 -19.04 -5.78
C SER A 269 9.83 -18.19 -5.03
N THR A 270 9.79 -16.87 -5.20
CA THR A 270 10.72 -15.91 -4.57
C THR A 270 9.97 -14.75 -3.91
N PRO A 271 9.35 -14.98 -2.73
CA PRO A 271 8.47 -13.99 -2.10
C PRO A 271 9.15 -12.67 -1.76
N GLN A 272 10.39 -12.74 -1.27
CA GLN A 272 11.13 -11.62 -0.69
C GLN A 272 10.22 -10.78 0.23
N ASN A 273 10.19 -9.46 0.02
CA ASN A 273 9.26 -8.54 0.67
C ASN A 273 8.08 -8.15 -0.23
N SER A 274 7.84 -8.92 -1.29
CA SER A 274 6.80 -8.67 -2.29
C SER A 274 5.56 -9.53 -2.11
N LEU A 275 5.62 -10.63 -1.34
CA LEU A 275 4.48 -11.49 -1.05
C LEU A 275 4.43 -11.90 0.43
N GLN A 276 3.27 -11.75 1.03
CA GLN A 276 2.90 -12.31 2.34
C GLN A 276 1.50 -12.92 2.25
N VAL A 277 1.26 -14.00 3.01
CA VAL A 277 -0.05 -14.65 3.09
C VAL A 277 -0.44 -14.83 4.55
N PHE A 278 -1.67 -14.48 4.86
CA PHE A 278 -2.29 -14.58 6.18
C PHE A 278 -3.47 -15.54 6.13
N LEU A 279 -3.61 -16.38 7.14
CA LEU A 279 -4.79 -17.20 7.38
C LEU A 279 -5.39 -16.79 8.73
N ASN A 280 -6.63 -16.31 8.71
CA ASN A 280 -7.34 -15.84 9.91
C ASN A 280 -6.52 -14.84 10.73
N GLY A 281 -5.92 -13.86 10.06
CA GLY A 281 -5.05 -12.86 10.68
C GLY A 281 -3.63 -13.30 11.04
N SER A 282 -3.30 -14.59 10.94
CA SER A 282 -1.96 -15.12 11.24
C SER A 282 -1.11 -15.22 9.99
N LEU A 283 0.13 -14.72 10.02
CA LEU A 283 1.07 -14.85 8.90
C LEU A 283 1.48 -16.32 8.73
N VAL A 284 1.19 -16.90 7.56
CA VAL A 284 1.45 -18.32 7.25
C VAL A 284 2.48 -18.50 6.13
N PHE A 285 2.74 -17.48 5.32
CA PHE A 285 3.73 -17.53 4.25
C PHE A 285 4.36 -16.16 3.98
N GLY A 286 5.64 -16.14 3.63
CA GLY A 286 6.40 -14.90 3.42
C GLY A 286 6.81 -14.19 4.72
N GLY A 287 7.28 -12.94 4.60
CA GLY A 287 7.46 -12.01 5.72
C GLY A 287 8.60 -12.27 6.73
N PHE A 288 9.16 -13.47 6.83
CA PHE A 288 10.20 -13.78 7.84
C PHE A 288 11.54 -13.08 7.54
N ARG A 289 12.13 -12.39 8.55
CA ARG A 289 13.50 -11.79 8.53
C ARG A 289 13.84 -10.90 7.32
N GLY A 290 12.96 -9.97 6.96
CA GLY A 290 13.19 -9.11 5.77
C GLY A 290 12.76 -9.75 4.46
N GLY A 291 12.09 -10.91 4.53
CA GLY A 291 11.52 -11.62 3.41
C GLY A 291 12.17 -12.98 3.21
N ILE A 292 11.36 -14.01 3.00
CA ILE A 292 11.85 -15.32 2.56
C ILE A 292 12.37 -15.14 1.14
N CYS A 293 13.68 -15.33 0.92
CA CYS A 293 14.27 -15.10 -0.41
C CYS A 293 13.83 -16.11 -1.46
N LYS A 294 13.59 -17.37 -1.06
CA LYS A 294 13.13 -18.46 -1.92
C LYS A 294 12.28 -19.46 -1.14
N THR A 295 11.22 -19.95 -1.77
CA THR A 295 10.40 -21.04 -1.26
C THR A 295 11.14 -22.37 -1.39
N THR A 296 11.37 -23.02 -0.25
CA THR A 296 12.02 -24.33 -0.18
C THR A 296 10.96 -25.41 -0.11
N SER A 297 11.30 -26.66 -0.48
CA SER A 297 10.36 -27.79 -0.41
C SER A 297 9.76 -27.97 1.00
N LYS A 298 10.52 -27.67 2.07
CA LYS A 298 10.00 -27.71 3.45
C LYS A 298 8.91 -26.65 3.69
N LEU A 299 9.10 -25.45 3.15
CA LEU A 299 8.12 -24.37 3.29
C LEU A 299 6.87 -24.64 2.45
N GLU A 300 7.06 -25.15 1.24
CA GLU A 300 5.97 -25.57 0.35
C GLU A 300 5.10 -26.64 1.02
N LEU A 301 5.69 -27.69 1.58
CA LEU A 301 4.95 -28.73 2.32
C LEU A 301 4.19 -28.16 3.53
N ALA A 302 4.80 -27.25 4.29
CA ALA A 302 4.13 -26.61 5.42
C ALA A 302 2.94 -25.73 4.98
N PHE A 303 3.09 -25.03 3.86
CA PHE A 303 2.04 -24.18 3.30
C PHE A 303 0.89 -25.01 2.71
N GLU A 304 1.19 -26.08 1.97
CA GLU A 304 0.21 -27.07 1.50
C GLU A 304 -0.66 -27.61 2.64
N HIS A 305 -0.04 -27.96 3.78
CA HIS A 305 -0.77 -28.41 4.95
C HIS A 305 -1.66 -27.31 5.56
N THR A 306 -1.15 -26.07 5.62
CA THR A 306 -1.89 -24.92 6.14
C THR A 306 -3.15 -24.62 5.31
N LEU A 307 -3.10 -24.92 4.01
CA LEU A 307 -4.19 -24.67 3.07
C LEU A 307 -5.25 -25.79 3.01
N LYS A 308 -5.08 -26.88 3.78
CA LYS A 308 -5.92 -28.09 3.70
C LYS A 308 -7.41 -27.83 3.87
N ASP A 309 -7.78 -26.99 4.84
CA ASP A 309 -9.19 -26.69 5.14
C ASP A 309 -9.77 -25.58 4.25
N PHE A 310 -8.91 -24.87 3.51
CA PHE A 310 -9.32 -23.79 2.61
C PHE A 310 -9.63 -24.31 1.20
N PHE A 311 -8.75 -25.17 0.67
CA PHE A 311 -8.92 -25.81 -0.64
C PHE A 311 -9.32 -27.28 -0.48
N LYS A 312 -10.55 -27.60 -0.88
CA LYS A 312 -11.09 -28.97 -0.88
C LYS A 312 -10.57 -29.70 -2.11
N THR A 313 -9.48 -30.44 -1.96
CA THR A 313 -8.88 -31.28 -3.02
C THR A 313 -8.89 -32.75 -2.59
N GLU A 314 -9.07 -33.66 -3.56
CA GLU A 314 -9.06 -35.10 -3.30
C GLU A 314 -7.64 -35.64 -3.03
N ASP A 315 -6.63 -35.09 -3.70
CA ASP A 315 -5.23 -35.48 -3.50
C ASP A 315 -4.49 -34.58 -2.48
N ASP A 316 -3.52 -35.20 -1.79
CA ASP A 316 -2.88 -34.61 -0.61
C ASP A 316 -1.61 -33.79 -0.86
N CYS A 317 -1.04 -33.76 -2.08
CA CYS A 317 0.26 -33.12 -2.32
C CYS A 317 0.32 -32.26 -3.60
N GLY A 318 0.70 -30.99 -3.45
CA GLY A 318 1.09 -30.10 -4.56
C GLY A 318 -0.06 -29.45 -5.33
N LEU A 319 -1.31 -29.77 -5.00
CA LEU A 319 -2.47 -29.19 -5.67
C LEU A 319 -2.94 -27.90 -5.02
N ARG A 320 -2.77 -27.71 -3.69
CA ARG A 320 -3.34 -26.54 -3.00
C ARG A 320 -2.53 -25.28 -3.23
N ALA A 321 -1.21 -25.38 -3.35
CA ALA A 321 -0.37 -24.25 -3.73
C ALA A 321 -0.67 -23.79 -5.17
N ASN A 322 -0.93 -24.73 -6.09
CA ASN A 322 -1.35 -24.39 -7.45
C ASN A 322 -2.75 -23.76 -7.47
N ALA A 323 -3.71 -24.30 -6.72
CA ALA A 323 -5.04 -23.70 -6.56
C ALA A 323 -4.97 -22.29 -5.94
N PHE A 324 -4.05 -22.07 -4.98
CA PHE A 324 -3.76 -20.76 -4.43
C PHE A 324 -3.24 -19.78 -5.49
N ILE A 325 -2.25 -20.20 -6.28
CA ILE A 325 -1.67 -19.36 -7.35
C ILE A 325 -2.75 -19.01 -8.38
N GLU A 326 -3.56 -19.98 -8.79
CA GLU A 326 -4.69 -19.79 -9.72
C GLU A 326 -5.69 -18.79 -9.12
N LEU A 327 -6.15 -19.00 -7.87
CA LEU A 327 -7.12 -18.12 -7.21
C LEU A 327 -6.68 -16.66 -7.21
N VAL A 328 -5.42 -16.41 -6.85
CA VAL A 328 -4.86 -15.05 -6.82
C VAL A 328 -4.75 -14.47 -8.23
N ALA A 329 -4.25 -15.24 -9.20
CA ALA A 329 -4.08 -14.78 -10.58
C ALA A 329 -5.42 -14.45 -11.25
N GLU A 330 -6.42 -15.33 -11.12
CA GLU A 330 -7.77 -15.12 -11.64
C GLU A 330 -8.42 -13.89 -11.03
N THR A 331 -8.25 -13.70 -9.73
CA THR A 331 -8.84 -12.56 -9.01
C THR A 331 -8.19 -11.24 -9.42
N VAL A 332 -6.85 -11.21 -9.54
CA VAL A 332 -6.12 -10.04 -10.04
C VAL A 332 -6.62 -9.68 -11.44
N TYR A 333 -6.74 -10.65 -12.34
CA TYR A 333 -7.23 -10.44 -13.70
C TYR A 333 -8.69 -9.96 -13.72
N ALA A 334 -9.61 -10.67 -13.05
CA ALA A 334 -11.04 -10.38 -13.09
C ALA A 334 -11.42 -9.06 -12.40
N SER A 335 -10.65 -8.61 -11.42
CA SER A 335 -10.97 -7.40 -10.66
C SER A 335 -10.66 -6.08 -11.41
N GLY A 336 -9.71 -6.09 -12.34
CA GLY A 336 -9.18 -4.87 -12.98
C GLY A 336 -8.53 -3.87 -12.01
N ALA A 337 -8.32 -4.24 -10.73
CA ALA A 337 -7.86 -3.29 -9.72
C ALA A 337 -6.44 -2.78 -10.02
N LEU A 338 -5.57 -3.64 -10.57
CA LEU A 338 -4.21 -3.26 -10.92
C LEU A 338 -4.12 -2.34 -12.14
N ASP A 339 -5.14 -2.33 -13.02
CA ASP A 339 -5.17 -1.42 -14.16
C ASP A 339 -5.29 0.03 -13.66
N GLN A 340 -6.20 0.26 -12.71
CA GLN A 340 -6.34 1.58 -12.08
C GLN A 340 -5.06 2.00 -11.35
N LEU A 341 -4.43 1.07 -10.62
CA LEU A 341 -3.15 1.34 -9.97
C LEU A 341 -2.06 1.73 -10.98
N LEU A 342 -1.99 1.02 -12.12
CA LEU A 342 -1.01 1.29 -13.17
C LEU A 342 -1.19 2.69 -13.77
N GLU A 343 -2.42 3.13 -14.00
CA GLU A 343 -2.67 4.49 -14.52
C GLU A 343 -2.21 5.57 -13.53
N VAL A 344 -2.35 5.34 -12.22
CA VAL A 344 -1.81 6.24 -11.19
C VAL A 344 -0.27 6.19 -11.16
N GLN A 345 0.35 5.02 -11.37
CA GLN A 345 1.81 4.93 -11.49
C GLN A 345 2.35 5.70 -12.70
N LYS A 346 1.63 5.68 -13.82
CA LYS A 346 1.99 6.39 -15.08
C LYS A 346 1.87 7.91 -14.99
N LEU A 347 1.38 8.47 -13.88
CA LEU A 347 1.47 9.92 -13.63
C LEU A 347 2.94 10.42 -13.65
N ASP A 348 3.92 9.55 -13.34
CA ASP A 348 5.33 9.85 -13.60
C ASP A 348 5.66 9.79 -15.11
N LYS A 349 5.40 10.91 -15.79
CA LYS A 349 5.69 11.09 -17.23
C LYS A 349 7.16 11.41 -17.52
N TYR A 350 7.85 12.04 -16.56
CA TYR A 350 9.15 12.65 -16.79
C TYR A 350 10.31 11.80 -16.29
N ASN A 351 10.03 10.73 -15.54
CA ASN A 351 11.02 10.00 -14.75
C ASN A 351 11.66 10.91 -13.69
N ILE A 352 12.29 10.31 -12.68
CA ILE A 352 13.05 11.07 -11.69
C ILE A 352 14.20 11.87 -12.33
N GLU A 353 14.79 11.40 -13.43
CA GLU A 353 15.82 12.14 -14.19
C GLU A 353 15.29 13.47 -14.76
N GLY A 354 13.99 13.57 -15.08
CA GLY A 354 13.38 14.83 -15.49
C GLY A 354 12.82 15.63 -14.30
N ALA A 355 12.04 14.96 -13.43
CA ALA A 355 11.32 15.60 -12.33
C ALA A 355 12.25 16.26 -11.29
N ILE A 356 13.50 15.79 -11.16
CA ILE A 356 14.47 16.38 -10.24
C ILE A 356 14.85 17.82 -10.59
N HIS A 357 14.78 18.21 -11.86
CA HIS A 357 15.07 19.58 -12.30
C HIS A 357 13.98 20.55 -11.84
N ALA A 358 12.70 20.17 -12.02
CA ALA A 358 11.56 20.91 -11.51
C ALA A 358 11.60 21.05 -9.97
N TYR A 359 12.10 20.02 -9.27
CA TYR A 359 12.29 20.07 -7.82
C TYR A 359 13.26 21.17 -7.42
N TYR A 360 14.45 21.23 -8.04
CA TYR A 360 15.46 22.24 -7.69
C TYR A 360 14.98 23.67 -7.95
N ASP A 361 14.22 23.90 -9.02
CA ASP A 361 13.60 25.19 -9.29
C ASP A 361 12.57 25.56 -8.21
N LEU A 362 11.74 24.61 -7.78
CA LEU A 362 10.70 24.88 -6.78
C LEU A 362 11.28 25.16 -5.38
N VAL A 363 12.39 24.51 -5.01
CA VAL A 363 13.06 24.75 -3.72
C VAL A 363 14.04 25.94 -3.76
N ASP A 364 14.14 26.63 -4.89
CA ASP A 364 15.04 27.77 -5.12
C ASP A 364 16.50 27.44 -4.77
N GLN A 365 16.99 26.30 -5.27
CA GLN A 365 18.37 25.86 -5.09
C GLN A 365 19.06 25.63 -6.43
N PRO A 366 20.39 25.83 -6.52
CA PRO A 366 21.14 25.44 -7.70
C PRO A 366 20.90 23.97 -8.07
N CYS A 367 20.53 23.73 -9.32
CA CYS A 367 20.20 22.39 -9.79
C CYS A 367 21.44 21.49 -9.80
N LYS A 368 21.58 20.62 -8.79
CA LYS A 368 22.72 19.70 -8.67
C LYS A 368 22.78 18.71 -9.82
N ALA A 369 21.63 18.31 -10.37
CA ALA A 369 21.58 17.42 -11.54
C ALA A 369 22.22 18.08 -12.78
N CYS A 370 22.02 19.38 -12.97
CA CYS A 370 22.69 20.16 -14.01
C CYS A 370 24.20 20.31 -13.76
N GLN A 371 24.64 20.45 -12.51
CA GLN A 371 26.06 20.58 -12.19
C GLN A 371 26.87 19.31 -12.49
N GLU A 372 26.23 18.13 -12.48
CA GLU A 372 26.86 16.84 -12.79
C GLU A 372 26.95 16.57 -14.30
N LEU A 373 26.23 17.31 -15.13
CA LEU A 373 26.17 17.11 -16.58
C LEU A 373 27.25 17.93 -17.31
N GLU A 374 27.82 17.36 -18.37
CA GLU A 374 28.65 18.12 -19.30
C GLU A 374 27.82 19.24 -19.97
N SER A 375 28.44 20.41 -20.17
CA SER A 375 27.78 21.63 -20.64
C SER A 375 26.99 21.46 -21.94
N SER A 376 27.41 20.54 -22.83
CA SER A 376 26.74 20.22 -24.08
C SER A 376 25.38 19.51 -23.89
N LYS A 377 25.24 18.65 -22.88
CA LYS A 377 23.97 17.95 -22.57
C LYS A 377 22.96 18.86 -21.88
N LEU A 378 23.44 19.89 -21.19
CA LEU A 378 22.62 20.86 -20.44
C LEU A 378 21.63 21.62 -21.34
N SER A 379 22.11 22.08 -22.49
CA SER A 379 21.40 23.01 -23.37
C SER A 379 20.11 22.43 -23.95
N ASN A 380 20.10 21.15 -24.33
CA ASN A 380 19.04 20.65 -25.21
C ASN A 380 18.02 19.76 -24.51
N GLN A 381 18.45 18.81 -23.66
CA GLN A 381 17.54 17.84 -23.05
C GLN A 381 16.89 18.41 -21.79
N PHE A 382 17.70 18.80 -20.81
CA PHE A 382 17.24 19.16 -19.47
C PHE A 382 16.92 20.66 -19.30
N GLY A 383 17.55 21.54 -20.08
CA GLY A 383 17.28 22.98 -20.06
C GLY A 383 15.80 23.33 -20.32
N SER A 384 15.11 22.52 -21.14
CA SER A 384 13.68 22.67 -21.40
C SER A 384 12.81 22.59 -20.15
N MET A 385 13.19 21.77 -19.16
CA MET A 385 12.47 21.65 -17.89
C MET A 385 12.55 22.93 -17.06
N HIS A 386 13.71 23.59 -17.06
CA HIS A 386 13.94 24.83 -16.34
C HIS A 386 13.18 26.02 -16.94
N SER A 387 12.88 25.96 -18.24
CA SER A 387 12.09 26.97 -18.94
C SER A 387 10.57 26.86 -18.71
N LEU A 388 10.09 25.78 -18.09
CA LEU A 388 8.65 25.60 -17.85
C LEU A 388 8.08 26.63 -16.86
N PRO A 389 6.80 27.01 -17.01
CA PRO A 389 6.07 27.77 -16.00
C PRO A 389 6.08 27.07 -14.63
N GLN A 390 5.97 27.86 -13.56
CA GLN A 390 6.05 27.34 -12.19
C GLN A 390 4.88 26.37 -11.86
N ASP A 391 3.68 26.65 -12.36
CA ASP A 391 2.50 25.79 -12.19
C ASP A 391 2.68 24.43 -12.89
N GLU A 392 3.28 24.40 -14.09
CA GLU A 392 3.64 23.14 -14.74
C GLU A 392 4.65 22.34 -13.93
N LYS A 393 5.71 22.99 -13.42
CA LYS A 393 6.70 22.33 -12.54
C LYS A 393 6.06 21.77 -11.27
N VAL A 394 5.12 22.52 -10.69
CA VAL A 394 4.35 22.07 -9.52
C VAL A 394 3.54 20.81 -9.85
N ASN A 395 2.85 20.77 -11.00
CA ASN A 395 2.09 19.60 -11.44
C ASN A 395 2.99 18.38 -11.70
N ILE A 396 4.16 18.57 -12.31
CA ILE A 396 5.15 17.50 -12.50
C ILE A 396 5.54 16.86 -11.18
N LEU A 397 5.80 17.68 -10.15
CA LEU A 397 6.19 17.20 -8.83
C LEU A 397 5.01 16.54 -8.09
N LYS A 398 3.80 17.11 -8.20
CA LYS A 398 2.57 16.53 -7.67
C LYS A 398 2.36 15.11 -8.21
N ASP A 399 2.38 14.98 -9.53
CA ASP A 399 2.17 13.71 -10.23
C ASP A 399 3.27 12.69 -9.91
N PHE A 400 4.53 13.13 -9.83
CA PHE A 400 5.64 12.27 -9.42
C PHE A 400 5.45 11.74 -7.98
N LEU A 401 5.06 12.59 -7.03
CA LEU A 401 4.85 12.18 -5.65
C LEU A 401 3.66 11.21 -5.49
N ILE A 402 2.58 11.42 -6.23
CA ILE A 402 1.44 10.50 -6.30
C ILE A 402 1.89 9.15 -6.89
N SER A 403 2.56 9.16 -8.03
CA SER A 403 3.10 7.95 -8.67
C SER A 403 4.04 7.20 -7.72
N SER A 404 4.95 7.90 -7.03
CA SER A 404 5.87 7.27 -6.09
C SER A 404 5.15 6.64 -4.88
N THR A 405 3.96 7.12 -4.52
CA THR A 405 3.09 6.47 -3.54
C THR A 405 2.50 5.19 -4.12
N ALA A 406 1.92 5.25 -5.31
CA ALA A 406 1.32 4.10 -5.99
C ALA A 406 2.31 2.97 -6.30
N ILE A 407 3.58 3.30 -6.60
CA ILE A 407 4.64 2.32 -6.88
C ILE A 407 5.03 1.52 -5.62
N ASP A 408 4.97 2.13 -4.43
CA ASP A 408 5.47 1.53 -3.18
C ASP A 408 4.35 1.13 -2.20
N CYS A 409 3.08 1.21 -2.64
CA CYS A 409 1.93 0.66 -1.92
C CYS A 409 1.94 -0.88 -1.90
N SER A 410 1.06 -1.47 -1.09
CA SER A 410 0.70 -2.89 -1.20
C SER A 410 -0.77 -3.04 -1.63
N VAL A 411 -1.09 -4.15 -2.28
CA VAL A 411 -2.46 -4.61 -2.48
C VAL A 411 -2.74 -5.80 -1.57
N MET A 412 -3.83 -5.75 -0.81
CA MET A 412 -4.33 -6.86 -0.01
C MET A 412 -5.58 -7.44 -0.67
N ILE A 413 -5.56 -8.75 -0.92
CA ILE A 413 -6.68 -9.51 -1.49
C ILE A 413 -7.12 -10.53 -0.46
N SER A 414 -8.31 -10.36 0.11
CA SER A 414 -8.88 -11.29 1.10
C SER A 414 -9.92 -12.16 0.44
N PHE A 415 -9.91 -13.45 0.78
CA PHE A 415 -10.78 -14.49 0.24
C PHE A 415 -11.56 -15.18 1.34
N ARG A 416 -12.80 -15.59 1.03
CA ARG A 416 -13.64 -16.45 1.85
C ARG A 416 -14.34 -17.49 0.97
N PRO A 417 -14.30 -18.79 1.29
CA PRO A 417 -15.05 -19.80 0.55
C PRO A 417 -16.56 -19.56 0.64
N ILE A 418 -17.26 -19.71 -0.48
CA ILE A 418 -18.73 -19.69 -0.53
C ILE A 418 -19.23 -21.12 -0.42
N GLU A 419 -20.13 -21.37 0.52
CA GLU A 419 -20.83 -22.65 0.59
C GLU A 419 -22.08 -22.60 -0.30
N THR A 420 -22.33 -23.70 -1.00
CA THR A 420 -23.49 -23.90 -1.87
C THR A 420 -24.79 -23.56 -1.13
N GLY A 421 -25.56 -22.59 -1.66
CA GLY A 421 -26.89 -22.25 -1.14
C GLY A 421 -26.99 -20.96 -0.31
N LEU A 422 -25.89 -20.25 -0.06
CA LEU A 422 -25.92 -18.95 0.63
C LEU A 422 -26.10 -17.77 -0.33
N SER A 423 -26.77 -16.71 0.13
CA SER A 423 -26.96 -15.48 -0.63
C SER A 423 -25.62 -14.78 -0.86
N ARG A 424 -25.34 -14.48 -2.13
CA ARG A 424 -24.17 -13.69 -2.54
C ARG A 424 -24.28 -12.28 -1.97
N SER A 425 -23.24 -11.77 -1.32
CA SER A 425 -23.16 -10.34 -1.03
C SER A 425 -23.02 -9.59 -2.35
N SER A 426 -23.78 -8.50 -2.53
CA SER A 426 -23.67 -7.65 -3.70
C SER A 426 -22.44 -6.73 -3.67
N SER A 427 -21.77 -6.58 -2.52
CA SER A 427 -20.66 -5.64 -2.34
C SER A 427 -19.28 -6.21 -2.69
N HIS A 428 -19.14 -7.54 -2.74
CA HIS A 428 -17.85 -8.21 -2.93
C HIS A 428 -17.76 -8.88 -4.31
N GLY A 429 -16.53 -9.11 -4.77
CA GLY A 429 -16.31 -9.87 -5.99
C GLY A 429 -16.47 -11.37 -5.73
N ASN A 430 -16.86 -12.12 -6.74
CA ASN A 430 -16.93 -13.58 -6.69
C ASN A 430 -16.04 -14.16 -7.79
N ILE A 431 -15.38 -15.27 -7.51
CA ILE A 431 -14.56 -16.01 -8.46
C ILE A 431 -14.77 -17.51 -8.27
N GLN A 432 -14.90 -18.24 -9.36
CA GLN A 432 -14.95 -19.70 -9.35
C GLN A 432 -13.62 -20.24 -9.83
N LEU A 433 -13.05 -21.18 -9.09
CA LEU A 433 -11.79 -21.81 -9.43
C LEU A 433 -12.03 -23.05 -10.29
N GLU A 434 -11.32 -23.18 -11.41
CA GLU A 434 -11.56 -24.28 -12.34
C GLU A 434 -10.96 -25.60 -11.82
N SER A 435 -9.82 -25.53 -11.14
CA SER A 435 -9.12 -26.72 -10.62
C SER A 435 -9.87 -27.42 -9.49
N THR A 436 -10.46 -26.67 -8.55
CA THR A 436 -11.16 -27.24 -7.39
C THR A 436 -12.68 -27.16 -7.48
N LYS A 437 -13.22 -26.45 -8.48
CA LYS A 437 -14.65 -26.14 -8.63
C LYS A 437 -15.27 -25.41 -7.44
N GLN A 438 -14.44 -24.85 -6.56
CA GLN A 438 -14.88 -24.04 -5.43
C GLN A 438 -15.16 -22.59 -5.87
N GLU A 439 -16.14 -21.95 -5.23
CA GLU A 439 -16.43 -20.53 -5.39
C GLU A 439 -15.90 -19.75 -4.17
N PHE A 440 -15.33 -18.58 -4.41
CA PHE A 440 -14.77 -17.71 -3.39
C PHE A 440 -15.31 -16.30 -3.56
N GLU A 441 -15.63 -15.69 -2.43
CA GLU A 441 -15.86 -14.26 -2.34
C GLU A 441 -14.52 -13.57 -2.06
N TYR A 442 -14.30 -12.40 -2.66
CA TYR A 442 -13.08 -11.63 -2.46
C TYR A 442 -13.30 -10.13 -2.28
N LYS A 443 -12.39 -9.50 -1.54
CA LYS A 443 -12.26 -8.04 -1.39
C LYS A 443 -10.81 -7.61 -1.65
N ILE A 444 -10.63 -6.45 -2.27
CA ILE A 444 -9.31 -5.90 -2.63
C ILE A 444 -9.16 -4.53 -2.00
N HIS A 445 -8.01 -4.28 -1.38
CA HIS A 445 -7.69 -2.99 -0.78
C HIS A 445 -6.23 -2.59 -1.08
N PHE A 446 -6.02 -1.32 -1.42
CA PHE A 446 -4.69 -0.73 -1.45
C PHE A 446 -4.33 -0.15 -0.07
N ILE A 447 -3.12 -0.45 0.40
CA ILE A 447 -2.59 0.00 1.69
C ILE A 447 -1.20 0.63 1.52
N ASP A 448 -0.63 1.19 2.59
CA ASP A 448 0.65 1.90 2.57
C ASP A 448 0.65 3.12 1.62
N LEU A 449 -0.45 3.88 1.62
CA LEU A 449 -0.69 5.05 0.76
C LEU A 449 -0.29 6.39 1.40
N ASP A 450 0.66 6.38 2.35
CA ASP A 450 1.12 7.60 3.05
C ASP A 450 1.77 8.61 2.08
N MET A 451 1.61 9.90 2.37
CA MET A 451 2.14 10.97 1.53
C MET A 451 3.67 10.93 1.51
N ARG A 452 4.26 11.11 0.33
CA ARG A 452 5.72 11.20 0.18
C ARG A 452 6.18 12.65 0.41
N PRO A 453 7.11 12.89 1.36
CA PRO A 453 7.68 14.22 1.56
C PRO A 453 8.44 14.69 0.32
N LEU A 454 8.30 15.97 -0.03
CA LEU A 454 8.95 16.56 -1.20
C LEU A 454 10.48 16.41 -1.16
N LYS A 455 11.08 16.52 0.03
CA LYS A 455 12.54 16.34 0.21
C LYS A 455 13.07 14.97 -0.22
N ARG A 456 12.21 13.97 -0.45
CA ARG A 456 12.64 12.65 -0.94
C ARG A 456 13.06 12.65 -2.41
N MET A 457 12.76 13.70 -3.18
CA MET A 457 13.18 13.81 -4.58
C MET A 457 14.69 13.58 -4.76
N GLU A 458 15.52 14.20 -3.93
CA GLU A 458 16.98 13.98 -3.97
C GLU A 458 17.35 12.52 -3.70
N ALA A 459 16.72 11.89 -2.70
CA ALA A 459 16.98 10.49 -2.36
C ALA A 459 16.51 9.52 -3.45
N TYR A 460 15.40 9.84 -4.14
CA TYR A 460 14.94 9.07 -5.28
C TYR A 460 15.90 9.18 -6.46
N HIS A 461 16.39 10.38 -6.75
CA HIS A 461 17.36 10.62 -7.81
C HIS A 461 18.67 9.87 -7.55
N GLU A 462 19.22 9.97 -6.34
CA GLU A 462 20.44 9.27 -5.98
C GLU A 462 20.27 7.74 -6.00
N SER A 463 19.14 7.23 -5.49
CA SER A 463 18.83 5.80 -5.57
C SER A 463 18.73 5.31 -7.01
N ASP A 464 18.13 6.09 -7.90
CA ASP A 464 17.98 5.74 -9.31
C ASP A 464 19.34 5.69 -10.03
N LYS A 465 20.19 6.71 -9.83
CA LYS A 465 21.58 6.71 -10.32
C LYS A 465 22.34 5.46 -9.87
N LYS A 466 22.27 5.13 -8.58
CA LYS A 466 22.98 3.97 -8.01
C LYS A 466 22.50 2.64 -8.60
N ILE A 467 21.20 2.49 -8.82
CA ILE A 467 20.59 1.29 -9.39
C ILE A 467 21.01 1.11 -10.84
N THR A 468 20.84 2.16 -11.65
CA THR A 468 21.15 2.13 -13.08
C THR A 468 22.63 1.85 -13.30
N LYS A 469 23.52 2.55 -12.57
CA LYS A 469 24.97 2.33 -12.63
C LYS A 469 25.35 0.89 -12.27
N THR A 470 24.78 0.36 -11.19
CA THR A 470 25.08 -1.02 -10.75
C THR A 470 24.67 -2.05 -11.78
N TYR A 471 23.52 -1.86 -12.43
CA TYR A 471 23.06 -2.76 -13.50
C TYR A 471 23.94 -2.67 -14.74
N GLN A 472 24.34 -1.46 -15.16
CA GLN A 472 25.27 -1.27 -16.28
C GLN A 472 26.64 -1.93 -16.00
N GLU A 473 27.17 -1.83 -14.78
CA GLU A 473 28.40 -2.51 -14.37
C GLU A 473 28.28 -4.04 -14.50
N MET A 474 27.13 -4.62 -14.10
CA MET A 474 26.86 -6.04 -14.30
C MET A 474 26.85 -6.41 -15.78
N LEU A 475 26.19 -5.62 -16.64
CA LEU A 475 26.16 -5.86 -18.09
C LEU A 475 27.56 -5.80 -18.71
N LYS A 476 28.39 -4.84 -18.28
CA LYS A 476 29.79 -4.73 -18.74
C LYS A 476 30.61 -5.95 -18.36
N LYS A 477 30.48 -6.46 -17.13
CA LYS A 477 31.14 -7.70 -16.69
C LYS A 477 30.71 -8.90 -17.52
N LYS A 478 29.41 -9.10 -17.72
CA LYS A 478 28.88 -10.20 -18.56
C LYS A 478 29.41 -10.16 -20.00
N LYS A 479 29.60 -8.97 -20.59
CA LYS A 479 30.21 -8.83 -21.92
C LYS A 479 31.72 -9.10 -21.93
N GLY A 480 32.43 -8.74 -20.85
CA GLY A 480 33.87 -9.01 -20.71
C GLY A 480 34.19 -10.49 -20.51
N ASP A 481 33.29 -11.24 -19.85
CA ASP A 481 33.43 -12.67 -19.59
C ASP A 481 33.03 -13.56 -20.78
N GLN A 482 32.45 -13.00 -21.85
CA GLN A 482 32.25 -13.75 -23.08
C GLN A 482 33.60 -13.93 -23.78
N PRO A 483 34.03 -15.17 -24.10
CA PRO A 483 35.28 -15.37 -24.81
C PRO A 483 35.20 -14.62 -26.13
N ARG A 484 36.16 -13.73 -26.39
CA ARG A 484 36.30 -13.06 -27.68
C ARG A 484 36.46 -14.16 -28.72
N ARG A 485 35.40 -14.45 -29.47
CA ARG A 485 35.48 -15.25 -30.70
C ARG A 485 36.31 -14.42 -31.67
N PHE A 486 37.60 -14.72 -31.73
CA PHE A 486 38.51 -14.31 -32.79
C PHE A 486 38.41 -15.30 -33.95
#